data_AF-A0A3P8QWN1-F1
#
_entry.id   AF-A0A3P8QWN1-F1
#
_cell.length_a   1.000
_cell.length_b   1.000
_cell.length_c   1.000
_cell.angle_alpha   90.00
_cell.angle_beta   90.00
_cell.angle_gamma   90.00
#
_symmetry.space_group_name_H-M   'P 1'
#
loop_
_entity.id
_entity.type
_entity.pdbx_description
1 polymer ?
#
loop_
_entity_poly.entity_id
_entity_poly.type
_entity_poly.pdbx_seq_one_letter_code
_entity_poly.pdbx_strand_id
1 'polypeptide(L)'
;MTMGKVCAALAISLFGFFAFDWMLNKCGCDAKSTISNSPCFFSFFQFQIIFYEDRNFQGRSYETSSDCADMSSYLSRCHSCRVESGCFMVYDRTNYMGNQFFVRRGEYSDYQRMGMSDCIRSCRMIPMHRGQFRMRIYERENFGGQMYELMDDCENMMDRYRMSDCQSCNVMDGHWLMYEQPHYRGRMMYLRPGEYRSFRDMGMSGMRFNSMRRIMDSCY
;
A
#
# COMPACT_ATOMS: atom_id res chain seq x y z
N MET A 1 -39.80 5.00 16.04
CA MET A 1 -38.49 4.31 16.04
C MET A 1 -37.53 5.18 15.26
N THR A 2 -36.62 5.85 15.96
CA THR A 2 -35.76 6.93 15.43
C THR A 2 -34.54 6.38 14.69
N MET A 3 -34.12 7.09 13.64
CA MET A 3 -32.97 6.80 12.75
C MET A 3 -31.66 6.39 13.47
N GLY A 4 -31.49 6.74 14.75
CA GLY A 4 -30.27 6.47 15.51
C GLY A 4 -29.93 4.99 15.71
N LYS A 5 -30.92 4.07 15.71
CA LYS A 5 -30.63 2.63 15.84
C LYS A 5 -30.08 2.00 14.56
N VAL A 6 -30.36 2.59 13.40
CA VAL A 6 -29.91 2.06 12.09
C VAL A 6 -28.44 2.46 11.82
N CYS A 7 -28.00 3.65 12.26
CA CYS A 7 -26.62 4.11 12.07
C CYS A 7 -25.60 3.36 12.95
N ALA A 8 -25.96 2.98 14.18
CA ALA A 8 -25.07 2.18 15.04
C ALA A 8 -24.83 0.77 14.45
N ALA A 9 -25.87 0.18 13.85
CA ALA A 9 -25.76 -1.10 13.17
C ALA A 9 -24.87 -1.00 11.91
N LEU A 10 -24.93 0.12 11.17
CA LEU A 10 -24.07 0.37 10.01
C LEU A 10 -22.59 0.52 10.39
N ALA A 11 -22.27 1.23 11.48
CA ALA A 11 -20.89 1.38 11.95
C ALA A 11 -20.26 0.04 12.39
N ILE A 12 -21.03 -0.81 13.08
CA ILE A 12 -20.59 -2.16 13.48
C ILE A 12 -20.40 -3.05 12.24
N SER A 13 -21.23 -2.89 11.20
CA SER A 13 -21.14 -3.67 9.96
C SER A 13 -19.96 -3.29 9.06
N LEU A 14 -19.50 -2.02 9.09
CA LEU A 14 -18.41 -1.53 8.24
C LEU A 14 -17.03 -1.62 8.88
N PHE A 15 -16.94 -1.55 10.22
CA PHE A 15 -15.65 -1.49 10.94
C PHE A 15 -15.43 -2.63 11.95
N GLY A 16 -16.41 -3.50 12.15
CA GLY A 16 -16.32 -4.61 13.10
C GLY A 16 -16.40 -4.17 14.56
N PHE A 17 -16.89 -5.06 15.42
CA PHE A 17 -17.08 -4.80 16.87
C PHE A 17 -15.80 -4.33 17.59
N PHE A 18 -14.63 -4.72 17.08
CA PHE A 18 -13.32 -4.38 17.65
C PHE A 18 -12.93 -2.91 17.49
N ALA A 19 -13.35 -2.23 16.41
CA ALA A 19 -13.06 -0.81 16.22
C ALA A 19 -13.81 0.07 17.23
N PHE A 20 -15.02 -0.36 17.62
CA PHE A 20 -15.86 0.36 18.57
C PHE A 20 -15.31 0.27 20.00
N ASP A 21 -14.82 -0.90 20.39
CA ASP A 21 -14.25 -1.13 21.73
C ASP A 21 -12.88 -0.43 21.90
N TRP A 22 -12.09 -0.36 20.83
CA TRP A 22 -10.85 0.45 20.80
C TRP A 22 -11.12 1.95 21.00
N MET A 23 -12.21 2.45 20.43
CA MET A 23 -12.60 3.86 20.51
C MET A 23 -13.03 4.28 21.92
N LEU A 24 -13.71 3.38 22.64
CA LEU A 24 -14.16 3.64 24.01
C LEU A 24 -13.00 3.57 25.02
N ASN A 25 -12.09 2.60 24.90
CA ASN A 25 -11.08 2.33 25.92
C ASN A 25 -9.83 3.23 25.87
N LYS A 26 -9.56 3.92 24.76
CA LYS A 26 -8.32 4.73 24.62
C LYS A 26 -8.54 6.24 24.55
N CYS A 27 -9.70 6.72 24.06
CA CYS A 27 -9.92 8.16 23.85
C CYS A 27 -10.69 8.86 24.98
N GLY A 28 -11.15 8.14 26.02
CA GLY A 28 -11.90 8.76 27.13
C GLY A 28 -13.17 9.49 26.67
N CYS A 29 -13.76 9.08 25.54
CA CYS A 29 -14.93 9.71 24.97
C CYS A 29 -16.18 9.12 25.64
N ASP A 30 -16.85 9.89 26.50
CA ASP A 30 -18.10 9.48 27.12
C ASP A 30 -19.16 9.14 26.06
N ALA A 31 -19.74 7.94 26.18
CA ALA A 31 -20.72 7.34 25.27
C ALA A 31 -22.08 8.09 25.20
N LYS A 32 -22.15 9.35 25.64
CA LYS A 32 -23.35 10.19 25.66
C LYS A 32 -23.26 11.44 24.78
N SER A 33 -22.12 11.72 24.15
CA SER A 33 -22.04 12.82 23.18
C SER A 33 -22.68 12.39 21.85
N THR A 34 -23.68 13.15 21.41
CA THR A 34 -24.37 12.97 20.14
C THR A 34 -23.36 12.86 19.00
N ILE A 35 -23.38 11.73 18.30
CA ILE A 35 -22.39 11.25 17.32
C ILE A 35 -22.20 12.18 16.09
N SER A 36 -22.88 13.31 16.00
CA SER A 36 -22.89 14.10 14.77
C SER A 36 -21.85 15.22 14.67
N ASN A 37 -21.12 15.63 15.73
CA ASN A 37 -20.27 16.84 15.64
C ASN A 37 -19.01 16.86 16.54
N SER A 38 -18.43 15.71 16.88
CA SER A 38 -17.17 15.67 17.64
C SER A 38 -15.95 15.69 16.69
N PRO A 39 -15.06 16.71 16.73
CA PRO A 39 -13.86 16.78 15.90
C PRO A 39 -12.92 15.57 16.07
N CYS A 40 -12.98 14.92 17.25
CA CYS A 40 -12.15 13.76 17.59
C CYS A 40 -12.52 12.48 16.81
N PHE A 41 -13.75 12.35 16.31
CA PHE A 41 -14.17 11.20 15.49
C PHE A 41 -13.66 11.27 14.05
N PHE A 42 -13.33 12.47 13.57
CA PHE A 42 -12.75 12.69 12.24
C PHE A 42 -11.21 12.68 12.23
N SER A 43 -10.58 12.50 13.40
CA SER A 43 -9.13 12.24 13.51
C SER A 43 -8.76 10.78 13.22
N PHE A 44 -9.62 10.03 12.51
CA PHE A 44 -9.27 8.74 11.93
C PHE A 44 -8.44 9.00 10.67
N PHE A 45 -7.10 8.93 10.80
CA PHE A 45 -6.09 8.95 9.73
C PHE A 45 -6.68 8.89 8.31
N GLN A 46 -7.11 10.03 7.79
CA GLN A 46 -7.66 10.11 6.43
C GLN A 46 -6.47 10.00 5.51
N PHE A 47 -6.30 8.87 4.81
CA PHE A 47 -5.30 8.74 3.75
C PHE A 47 -5.72 9.61 2.58
N GLN A 48 -4.79 10.33 1.97
CA GLN A 48 -5.12 11.29 0.92
C GLN A 48 -3.95 11.48 -0.03
N ILE A 49 -4.26 11.29 -1.32
CA ILE A 49 -3.36 11.55 -2.44
C ILE A 49 -4.07 12.41 -3.49
N ILE A 50 -3.36 13.40 -4.01
CA ILE A 50 -3.82 14.31 -5.05
C ILE A 50 -2.94 14.12 -6.27
N PHE A 51 -3.55 13.81 -7.39
CA PHE A 51 -2.92 13.68 -8.70
C PHE A 51 -3.15 14.94 -9.51
N TYR A 52 -2.17 15.34 -10.31
CA TYR A 52 -2.21 16.54 -11.15
C TYR A 52 -1.84 16.19 -12.59
N GLU A 53 -2.57 16.78 -13.55
CA GLU A 53 -2.30 16.52 -14.97
C GLU A 53 -0.91 16.94 -15.39
N ASP A 54 -0.44 18.10 -14.92
CA ASP A 54 0.85 18.65 -15.31
C ASP A 54 1.90 18.52 -14.19
N ARG A 55 3.15 18.84 -14.53
CA ARG A 55 4.26 18.85 -13.56
C ARG A 55 4.09 20.00 -12.56
N ASN A 56 4.76 19.91 -11.42
CA ASN A 56 4.76 20.94 -10.38
C ASN A 56 3.35 21.31 -9.86
N PHE A 57 2.47 20.31 -9.75
CA PHE A 57 1.14 20.43 -9.15
C PHE A 57 0.22 21.42 -9.89
N GLN A 58 0.29 21.42 -11.22
CA GLN A 58 -0.48 22.31 -12.10
C GLN A 58 -1.54 21.55 -12.90
N GLY A 59 -2.44 22.30 -13.53
CA GLY A 59 -3.52 21.74 -14.35
C GLY A 59 -4.69 21.23 -13.53
N ARG A 60 -5.48 20.32 -14.11
CA ARG A 60 -6.58 19.67 -13.37
C ARG A 60 -6.02 18.71 -12.33
N SER A 61 -6.73 18.58 -11.22
CA SER A 61 -6.39 17.67 -10.15
C SER A 61 -7.49 16.64 -9.90
N TYR A 62 -7.09 15.49 -9.38
CA TYR A 62 -7.97 14.43 -8.91
C TYR A 62 -7.48 13.95 -7.55
N GLU A 63 -8.35 14.01 -6.56
CA GLU A 63 -8.07 13.58 -5.20
C GLU A 63 -8.76 12.25 -4.92
N THR A 64 -8.05 11.33 -4.27
CA THR A 64 -8.61 10.07 -3.79
C THR A 64 -7.98 9.65 -2.46
N SER A 65 -8.77 8.90 -1.69
CA SER A 65 -8.37 8.24 -0.44
C SER A 65 -8.41 6.71 -0.57
N SER A 66 -8.69 6.17 -1.76
CA SER A 66 -8.92 4.75 -1.99
C SER A 66 -8.20 4.22 -3.24
N ASP A 67 -8.29 2.90 -3.45
CA ASP A 67 -7.81 2.23 -4.65
C ASP A 67 -8.51 2.80 -5.91
N CYS A 68 -7.73 3.12 -6.95
CA CYS A 68 -8.21 3.58 -8.24
C CYS A 68 -7.58 2.71 -9.34
N ALA A 69 -8.38 1.84 -9.97
CA ALA A 69 -7.91 0.93 -11.02
C ALA A 69 -7.68 1.63 -12.36
N ASP A 70 -8.35 2.76 -12.61
CA ASP A 70 -8.24 3.49 -13.86
C ASP A 70 -8.46 4.99 -13.63
N MET A 71 -7.37 5.75 -13.77
CA MET A 71 -7.41 7.20 -13.65
C MET A 71 -7.91 7.91 -14.91
N SER A 72 -8.01 7.22 -16.06
CA SER A 72 -8.36 7.86 -17.34
C SER A 72 -9.75 8.52 -17.34
N SER A 73 -10.64 8.06 -16.45
CA SER A 73 -11.96 8.65 -16.23
C SER A 73 -11.92 10.00 -15.50
N TYR A 74 -10.84 10.31 -14.78
CA TYR A 74 -10.69 11.52 -13.98
C TYR A 74 -9.69 12.49 -14.61
N LEU A 75 -8.55 11.98 -15.06
CA LEU A 75 -7.46 12.76 -15.65
C LEU A 75 -7.02 12.15 -16.97
N SER A 76 -6.72 12.99 -17.96
CA SER A 76 -6.23 12.52 -19.27
C SER A 76 -4.78 11.99 -19.19
N ARG A 77 -4.02 12.52 -18.23
CA ARG A 77 -2.63 12.18 -17.90
C ARG A 77 -2.36 12.58 -16.46
N CYS A 78 -1.31 12.04 -15.86
CA CYS A 78 -0.87 12.42 -14.51
C CYS A 78 0.66 12.52 -14.46
N HIS A 79 1.18 13.75 -14.29
CA HIS A 79 2.62 14.02 -14.30
C HIS A 79 3.20 14.35 -12.92
N SER A 80 2.38 14.77 -11.95
CA SER A 80 2.80 15.01 -10.58
C SER A 80 1.73 14.57 -9.58
N CYS A 81 2.15 14.24 -8.36
CA CYS A 81 1.22 13.89 -7.28
C CYS A 81 1.72 14.39 -5.92
N ARG A 82 0.79 14.64 -5.01
CA ARG A 82 1.06 15.00 -3.63
C ARG A 82 0.36 14.01 -2.71
N VAL A 83 1.11 13.45 -1.77
CA VAL A 83 0.56 12.59 -0.73
C VAL A 83 0.47 13.41 0.54
N GLU A 84 -0.74 13.79 0.93
CA GLU A 84 -0.99 14.56 2.16
C GLU A 84 -0.80 13.66 3.39
N SER A 85 -1.22 12.40 3.28
CA SER A 85 -1.24 11.43 4.38
C SER A 85 -1.27 9.99 3.88
N GLY A 86 -0.51 9.13 4.56
CA GLY A 86 -0.45 7.70 4.27
C GLY A 86 0.46 7.29 3.13
N CYS A 87 0.20 6.09 2.64
CA CYS A 87 1.01 5.38 1.68
C CYS A 87 0.20 4.89 0.51
N PHE A 88 0.73 5.10 -0.68
CA PHE A 88 0.12 4.62 -1.90
C PHE A 88 1.16 3.92 -2.78
N MET A 89 0.70 2.91 -3.51
CA MET A 89 1.44 2.32 -4.61
C MET A 89 0.84 2.87 -5.90
N VAL A 90 1.63 3.55 -6.71
CA VAL A 90 1.19 4.08 -8.01
C VAL A 90 1.75 3.24 -9.15
N TYR A 91 0.98 3.14 -10.23
CA TYR A 91 1.27 2.28 -11.37
C TYR A 91 1.16 3.06 -12.67
N ASP A 92 2.02 2.73 -13.63
CA ASP A 92 2.03 3.35 -14.97
C ASP A 92 1.00 2.73 -15.94
N ARG A 93 0.37 1.61 -15.58
CA ARG A 93 -0.78 1.05 -16.33
C ARG A 93 -2.03 0.95 -15.47
N THR A 94 -3.16 0.81 -16.14
CA THR A 94 -4.46 0.55 -15.48
C THR A 94 -4.47 -0.84 -14.85
N ASN A 95 -5.44 -1.08 -13.97
CA ASN A 95 -5.63 -2.35 -13.26
C ASN A 95 -4.41 -2.80 -12.46
N TYR A 96 -3.62 -1.85 -11.94
CA TYR A 96 -2.49 -2.11 -11.04
C TYR A 96 -1.37 -2.93 -11.67
N MET A 97 -1.13 -2.68 -12.96
CA MET A 97 -0.15 -3.37 -13.77
C MET A 97 1.02 -2.46 -14.12
N GLY A 98 2.12 -3.07 -14.56
CA GLY A 98 3.29 -2.33 -15.04
C GLY A 98 4.25 -1.94 -13.92
N ASN A 99 4.99 -0.85 -14.13
CA ASN A 99 5.97 -0.41 -13.16
C ASN A 99 5.27 0.19 -11.94
N GLN A 100 5.78 -0.14 -10.76
CA GLN A 100 5.17 0.21 -9.48
C GLN A 100 6.09 1.15 -8.71
N PHE A 101 5.51 2.15 -8.07
CA PHE A 101 6.25 3.13 -7.28
C PHE A 101 5.57 3.36 -5.94
N PHE A 102 6.35 3.16 -4.88
CA PHE A 102 5.91 3.44 -3.53
C PHE A 102 6.03 4.94 -3.25
N VAL A 103 4.89 5.59 -3.03
CA VAL A 103 4.81 6.99 -2.62
C VAL A 103 4.29 7.08 -1.19
N ARG A 104 4.99 7.89 -0.40
CA ARG A 104 4.68 8.20 0.99
C ARG A 104 4.37 9.67 1.10
N ARG A 105 3.91 10.12 2.27
CA ARG A 105 3.69 11.55 2.56
C ARG A 105 4.82 12.42 2.01
N GLY A 106 4.46 13.37 1.14
CA GLY A 106 5.42 14.19 0.41
C GLY A 106 4.92 14.69 -0.93
N GLU A 107 5.76 15.48 -1.57
CA GLU A 107 5.49 16.16 -2.84
C GLU A 107 6.32 15.54 -3.97
N TYR A 108 5.65 15.06 -5.02
CA TYR A 108 6.27 14.43 -6.19
C TYR A 108 5.98 15.26 -7.43
N SER A 109 6.81 16.28 -7.66
CA SER A 109 6.60 17.29 -8.70
C SER A 109 6.80 16.78 -10.14
N ASP A 110 7.41 15.59 -10.31
CA ASP A 110 7.67 14.97 -11.60
C ASP A 110 7.77 13.44 -11.50
N TYR A 111 7.02 12.72 -12.34
CA TYR A 111 7.09 11.27 -12.47
C TYR A 111 8.48 10.76 -12.88
N GLN A 112 9.26 11.54 -13.65
CA GLN A 112 10.63 11.15 -14.02
C GLN A 112 11.54 11.01 -12.79
N ARG A 113 11.33 11.85 -11.76
CA ARG A 113 12.08 11.75 -10.50
C ARG A 113 11.70 10.53 -9.68
N MET A 114 10.50 9.98 -9.90
CA MET A 114 10.09 8.71 -9.32
C MET A 114 10.73 7.52 -10.02
N GLY A 115 11.36 7.71 -11.19
CA GLY A 115 11.88 6.63 -12.03
C GLY A 115 10.81 6.01 -12.95
N MET A 116 9.66 6.68 -13.12
CA MET A 116 8.61 6.27 -14.04
C MET A 116 8.94 6.67 -15.48
N SER A 117 8.68 5.76 -16.41
CA SER A 117 8.81 6.02 -17.85
C SER A 117 7.57 6.69 -18.46
N ASP A 118 6.40 6.53 -17.83
CA ASP A 118 5.12 7.04 -18.31
C ASP A 118 4.30 7.64 -17.15
N CYS A 119 3.16 8.25 -17.47
CA CYS A 119 2.26 8.87 -16.51
C CYS A 119 1.55 7.84 -15.63
N ILE A 120 1.11 8.28 -14.44
CA ILE A 120 0.38 7.43 -13.50
C ILE A 120 -1.02 7.13 -14.06
N ARG A 121 -1.42 5.85 -14.03
CA ARG A 121 -2.71 5.37 -14.56
C ARG A 121 -3.58 4.63 -13.54
N SER A 122 -2.99 4.09 -12.48
CA SER A 122 -3.74 3.48 -11.36
C SER A 122 -2.97 3.62 -10.04
N CYS A 123 -3.68 3.53 -8.93
CA CYS A 123 -3.08 3.59 -7.59
C CYS A 123 -3.78 2.67 -6.59
N ARG A 124 -3.03 2.18 -5.62
CA ARG A 124 -3.53 1.40 -4.49
C ARG A 124 -3.17 2.11 -3.19
N MET A 125 -4.16 2.28 -2.34
CA MET A 125 -3.94 2.67 -0.95
C MET A 125 -3.31 1.49 -0.23
N ILE A 126 -2.28 1.76 0.57
CA ILE A 126 -1.66 0.75 1.43
C ILE A 126 -2.21 0.95 2.85
N PRO A 127 -3.06 0.03 3.35
CA PRO A 127 -3.59 0.12 4.71
C PRO A 127 -2.48 0.09 5.75
N MET A 128 -2.69 0.81 6.86
CA MET A 128 -1.81 0.73 8.02
C MET A 128 -1.89 -0.67 8.63
N HIS A 129 -0.75 -1.33 8.79
CA HIS A 129 -0.67 -2.65 9.40
C HIS A 129 -0.05 -2.57 10.79
N ARG A 130 -0.88 -2.81 11.82
CA ARG A 130 -0.43 -2.90 13.21
C ARG A 130 -0.31 -4.37 13.59
N GLY A 131 0.91 -4.84 13.84
CA GLY A 131 1.13 -6.20 14.31
C GLY A 131 2.46 -6.76 13.86
N GLN A 132 2.52 -8.10 13.83
CA GLN A 132 3.68 -8.82 13.33
C GLN A 132 3.72 -8.75 11.80
N PHE A 133 4.92 -8.76 11.26
CA PHE A 133 5.16 -8.90 9.83
C PHE A 133 5.66 -10.31 9.59
N ARG A 134 5.09 -11.01 8.61
CA ARG A 134 5.51 -12.39 8.32
C ARG A 134 5.31 -12.73 6.85
N MET A 135 6.40 -13.13 6.22
CA MET A 135 6.43 -13.55 4.81
C MET A 135 7.29 -14.81 4.66
N ARG A 136 6.85 -15.74 3.82
CA ARG A 136 7.65 -16.90 3.40
C ARG A 136 8.05 -16.72 1.95
N ILE A 137 9.32 -16.91 1.65
CA ILE A 137 9.86 -16.89 0.30
C ILE A 137 10.37 -18.26 -0.10
N TYR A 138 10.27 -18.56 -1.39
CA TYR A 138 10.58 -19.85 -1.96
C TYR A 138 11.44 -19.70 -3.20
N GLU A 139 12.44 -20.56 -3.33
CA GLU A 139 13.37 -20.57 -4.44
C GLU A 139 12.68 -20.89 -5.77
N ARG A 140 11.63 -21.72 -5.76
CA ARG A 140 10.89 -22.15 -6.95
C ARG A 140 9.44 -21.66 -6.93
N GLU A 141 8.82 -21.67 -8.10
CA GLU A 141 7.38 -21.44 -8.24
C GLU A 141 6.55 -22.47 -7.45
N ASN A 142 5.27 -22.15 -7.22
CA ASN A 142 4.30 -23.00 -6.52
C ASN A 142 4.77 -23.43 -5.11
N PHE A 143 5.49 -22.55 -4.41
CA PHE A 143 6.01 -22.79 -3.05
C PHE A 143 6.98 -23.97 -2.96
N GLY A 144 7.67 -24.28 -4.06
CA GLY A 144 8.67 -25.34 -4.12
C GLY A 144 10.09 -24.88 -3.76
N GLY A 145 10.99 -25.86 -3.61
CA GLY A 145 12.41 -25.59 -3.32
C GLY A 145 12.66 -25.19 -1.87
N GLN A 146 13.79 -24.53 -1.63
CA GLN A 146 14.15 -24.06 -0.29
C GLN A 146 13.20 -22.94 0.15
N MET A 147 12.77 -22.98 1.42
CA MET A 147 11.88 -21.99 2.02
C MET A 147 12.61 -21.23 3.12
N TYR A 148 12.38 -19.91 3.17
CA TYR A 148 12.82 -19.04 4.25
C TYR A 148 11.66 -18.19 4.76
N GLU A 149 11.60 -18.01 6.08
CA GLU A 149 10.63 -17.15 6.74
C GLU A 149 11.28 -15.82 7.15
N LEU A 150 10.60 -14.72 6.84
CA LEU A 150 11.03 -13.34 7.06
C LEU A 150 10.04 -12.66 7.98
N MET A 151 10.58 -12.10 9.07
CA MET A 151 9.87 -11.27 10.03
C MET A 151 10.40 -9.83 10.02
N ASP A 152 11.60 -9.64 9.47
CA ASP A 152 12.34 -8.39 9.41
C ASP A 152 12.76 -8.03 7.98
N ASP A 153 13.24 -6.80 7.81
CA ASP A 153 13.80 -6.35 6.54
C ASP A 153 15.04 -7.18 6.17
N CYS A 154 15.25 -7.36 4.87
CA CYS A 154 16.36 -8.10 4.29
C CYS A 154 17.04 -7.23 3.22
N GLU A 155 18.23 -6.72 3.54
CA GLU A 155 18.99 -5.88 2.62
C GLU A 155 19.65 -6.66 1.47
N ASN A 156 20.05 -7.90 1.72
CA ASN A 156 20.62 -8.79 0.71
C ASN A 156 20.23 -10.25 1.00
N MET A 157 19.44 -10.82 0.10
CA MET A 157 18.94 -12.19 0.16
C MET A 157 20.05 -13.21 -0.04
N MET A 158 21.02 -12.90 -0.90
CA MET A 158 22.16 -13.78 -1.17
C MET A 158 23.05 -13.91 0.06
N ASP A 159 23.36 -12.79 0.73
CA ASP A 159 24.23 -12.81 1.92
C ASP A 159 23.53 -13.49 3.10
N ARG A 160 22.23 -13.22 3.29
CA ARG A 160 21.47 -13.70 4.45
C ARG A 160 21.01 -15.16 4.32
N TYR A 161 20.54 -15.55 3.14
CA TYR A 161 19.90 -16.85 2.91
C TYR A 161 20.65 -17.72 1.91
N ARG A 162 21.72 -17.23 1.27
CA ARG A 162 22.40 -17.91 0.16
C ARG A 162 21.45 -18.26 -0.99
N MET A 163 20.39 -17.47 -1.13
CA MET A 163 19.36 -17.66 -2.14
C MET A 163 19.55 -16.63 -3.24
N SER A 164 19.83 -17.10 -4.45
CA SER A 164 20.10 -16.24 -5.61
C SER A 164 18.84 -15.82 -6.37
N ASP A 165 17.75 -16.55 -6.19
CA ASP A 165 16.48 -16.29 -6.88
C ASP A 165 15.30 -16.63 -5.97
N CYS A 166 14.25 -15.83 -6.08
CA CYS A 166 13.00 -15.99 -5.36
C CYS A 166 11.88 -15.98 -6.39
N GLN A 167 11.13 -17.08 -6.50
CA GLN A 167 10.14 -17.26 -7.57
C GLN A 167 8.70 -17.32 -7.08
N SER A 168 8.48 -17.64 -5.81
CA SER A 168 7.17 -17.56 -5.17
C SER A 168 7.27 -17.11 -3.72
N CYS A 169 6.18 -16.54 -3.19
CA CYS A 169 6.11 -16.15 -1.80
C CYS A 169 4.69 -16.26 -1.24
N ASN A 170 4.59 -16.42 0.07
CA ASN A 170 3.35 -16.32 0.80
C ASN A 170 3.48 -15.24 1.87
N VAL A 171 2.75 -14.14 1.69
CA VAL A 171 2.68 -13.07 2.69
C VAL A 171 1.58 -13.42 3.67
N MET A 172 1.95 -13.83 4.87
CA MET A 172 1.00 -14.18 5.91
C MET A 172 0.48 -12.94 6.61
N ASP A 173 1.38 -12.01 6.95
CA ASP A 173 1.04 -10.78 7.66
C ASP A 173 1.86 -9.58 7.18
N GLY A 174 1.18 -8.43 7.13
CA GLY A 174 1.77 -7.14 6.80
C GLY A 174 1.92 -6.85 5.32
N HIS A 175 2.52 -5.70 5.04
CA HIS A 175 2.74 -5.16 3.71
C HIS A 175 4.23 -5.11 3.41
N TRP A 176 4.62 -5.65 2.25
CA TRP A 176 6.02 -5.85 1.90
C TRP A 176 6.35 -5.26 0.53
N LEU A 177 7.59 -4.79 0.39
CA LEU A 177 8.19 -4.40 -0.87
C LEU A 177 9.36 -5.32 -1.16
N MET A 178 9.35 -5.97 -2.33
CA MET A 178 10.52 -6.68 -2.85
C MET A 178 11.21 -5.83 -3.90
N TYR A 179 12.54 -5.87 -3.94
CA TYR A 179 13.36 -5.06 -4.84
C TYR A 179 14.29 -5.93 -5.67
N GLU A 180 14.52 -5.50 -6.90
CA GLU A 180 15.39 -6.17 -7.88
C GLU A 180 16.86 -6.23 -7.41
N GLN A 181 17.34 -5.17 -6.76
CA GLN A 181 18.73 -5.07 -6.33
C GLN A 181 18.85 -5.13 -4.80
N PRO A 182 20.04 -5.45 -4.26
CA PRO A 182 20.35 -5.29 -2.85
C PRO A 182 20.15 -3.85 -2.36
N HIS A 183 19.98 -3.69 -1.05
CA HIS A 183 19.81 -2.39 -0.38
C HIS A 183 18.63 -1.55 -0.91
N TYR A 184 17.52 -2.19 -1.26
CA TYR A 184 16.25 -1.57 -1.64
C TYR A 184 16.32 -0.71 -2.91
N ARG A 185 17.05 -1.20 -3.92
CA ARG A 185 17.28 -0.49 -5.20
C ARG A 185 16.67 -1.22 -6.40
N GLY A 186 16.60 -0.51 -7.52
CA GLY A 186 16.05 -1.03 -8.76
C GLY A 186 14.52 -1.04 -8.76
N ARG A 187 13.94 -1.88 -9.63
CA ARG A 187 12.47 -2.05 -9.67
C ARG A 187 11.97 -2.66 -8.37
N MET A 188 10.74 -2.31 -8.01
CA MET A 188 10.08 -2.83 -6.81
C MET A 188 8.76 -3.49 -7.13
N MET A 189 8.34 -4.40 -6.25
CA MET A 189 7.05 -5.08 -6.30
C MET A 189 6.37 -4.98 -4.95
N TYR A 190 5.12 -4.53 -4.96
CA TYR A 190 4.27 -4.50 -3.78
C TYR A 190 3.58 -5.83 -3.53
N LEU A 191 3.71 -6.33 -2.31
CA LEU A 191 3.04 -7.55 -1.85
C LEU A 191 2.14 -7.23 -0.66
N ARG A 192 0.86 -7.54 -0.85
CA ARG A 192 -0.20 -7.57 0.17
C ARG A 192 -0.34 -8.99 0.73
N PRO A 193 -0.98 -9.19 1.89
CA PRO A 193 -1.24 -10.54 2.41
C PRO A 193 -1.91 -11.44 1.36
N GLY A 194 -1.38 -12.64 1.18
CA GLY A 194 -1.81 -13.56 0.14
C GLY A 194 -0.72 -14.47 -0.42
N GLU A 195 -1.15 -15.38 -1.28
CA GLU A 195 -0.35 -16.40 -1.95
C GLU A 195 0.08 -15.95 -3.35
N TYR A 196 1.40 -15.95 -3.60
CA TYR A 196 1.99 -15.57 -4.88
C TYR A 196 2.77 -16.75 -5.45
N ARG A 197 2.13 -17.54 -6.32
CA ARG A 197 2.68 -18.80 -6.83
C ARG A 197 3.74 -18.63 -7.92
N SER A 198 3.70 -17.53 -8.67
CA SER A 198 4.73 -17.16 -9.63
C SER A 198 4.81 -15.64 -9.76
N PHE A 199 6.00 -15.06 -9.62
CA PHE A 199 6.23 -13.66 -9.92
C PHE A 199 6.17 -13.35 -11.42
N ARG A 200 6.45 -14.36 -12.26
CA ARG A 200 6.45 -14.21 -13.72
C ARG A 200 5.07 -13.81 -14.24
N ASP A 201 4.03 -14.45 -13.71
CA ASP A 201 2.64 -14.22 -14.12
C ASP A 201 2.13 -12.83 -13.71
N MET A 202 2.77 -12.20 -12.73
CA MET A 202 2.44 -10.84 -12.27
C MET A 202 3.15 -9.74 -13.07
N GLY A 203 3.71 -10.08 -14.23
CA GLY A 203 4.40 -9.13 -15.10
C GLY A 203 5.83 -8.81 -14.69
N MET A 204 6.40 -9.57 -13.73
CA MET A 204 7.80 -9.46 -13.30
C MET A 204 8.69 -10.52 -13.97
N SER A 205 8.37 -10.89 -15.21
CA SER A 205 9.11 -11.91 -15.95
C SER A 205 10.59 -11.58 -16.06
N GLY A 206 11.46 -12.46 -15.56
CA GLY A 206 12.91 -12.31 -15.60
C GLY A 206 13.50 -11.36 -14.55
N MET A 207 12.67 -10.77 -13.68
CA MET A 207 13.15 -9.97 -12.56
C MET A 207 13.54 -10.90 -11.40
N ARG A 208 14.75 -10.69 -10.85
CA ARG A 208 15.23 -11.41 -9.67
C ARG A 208 15.19 -10.48 -8.48
N PHE A 209 14.59 -10.91 -7.38
CA PHE A 209 14.53 -10.11 -6.17
C PHE A 209 15.74 -10.38 -5.27
N ASN A 210 16.35 -9.32 -4.74
CA ASN A 210 17.54 -9.42 -3.90
C ASN A 210 17.40 -8.73 -2.55
N SER A 211 16.41 -7.86 -2.37
CA SER A 211 16.13 -7.24 -1.06
C SER A 211 14.64 -7.07 -0.82
N MET A 212 14.24 -7.03 0.45
CA MET A 212 12.85 -7.06 0.88
C MET A 212 12.67 -6.16 2.11
N ARG A 213 11.64 -5.33 2.11
CA ARG A 213 11.40 -4.35 3.18
C ARG A 213 9.94 -4.36 3.62
N ARG A 214 9.71 -4.20 4.92
CA ARG A 214 8.39 -3.99 5.50
C ARG A 214 7.93 -2.55 5.31
N ILE A 215 6.66 -2.36 4.98
CA ILE A 215 6.03 -1.04 4.99
C ILE A 215 5.52 -0.81 6.41
N MET A 216 6.30 -0.06 7.19
CA MET A 216 6.02 0.22 8.60
C MET A 216 5.24 1.52 8.78
N ASP A 217 4.70 1.67 9.99
CA ASP A 217 3.90 2.82 10.44
C ASP A 217 4.59 4.19 10.27
N SER A 218 5.91 4.23 10.12
CA SER A 218 6.68 5.47 9.87
C SER A 218 6.33 6.19 8.56
N CYS A 219 5.48 5.59 7.75
CA CYS A 219 5.04 6.15 6.48
C CYS A 219 3.65 6.83 6.58
N TYR A 220 3.06 6.91 7.77
CA TYR A 220 1.77 7.55 8.06
C TYR A 220 1.92 8.84 8.85
#